data_AF-A0A5K0XRG1-F1
#
_entry.id   AF-A0A5K0XRG1-F1
#
_cell.length_a   1.000
_cell.length_b   1.000
_cell.length_c   1.000
_cell.angle_alpha   90.00
_cell.angle_beta   90.00
_cell.angle_gamma   90.00
#
_symmetry.space_group_name_H-M   'P 1'
#
loop_
_entity.id
_entity.type
_entity.pdbx_description
1 polymer ?
#
loop_
_entity_poly.entity_id
_entity_poly.type
_entity_poly.pdbx_seq_one_letter_code
_entity_poly.pdbx_strand_id
1 'polypeptide(L)' 'KKQLGGLAAAVKKSALNYKYETLERATNYFNRSNKLGQGGSGSVYK' A
#
# COMPACT_ATOMS: atom_id res chain seq x y z
N LYS A 1 19.32 16.03 -10.90
CA LYS A 1 18.24 15.17 -11.47
C LYS A 1 18.33 13.79 -10.81
N LYS A 2 17.35 13.40 -9.98
CA LYS A 2 17.38 12.11 -9.25
C LYS A 2 17.00 10.99 -10.23
N GLN A 3 17.85 9.99 -10.39
CA GLN A 3 17.66 8.85 -11.31
C GLN A 3 16.54 7.93 -10.76
N LEU A 4 15.27 8.23 -11.09
CA LEU A 4 14.11 7.42 -10.69
C LEU A 4 14.07 6.03 -11.35
N GLY A 5 14.86 5.82 -12.41
CA GLY A 5 14.88 4.57 -13.18
C GLY A 5 15.33 3.34 -12.37
N GLY A 6 16.28 3.50 -11.44
CA GLY A 6 16.73 2.40 -10.59
C GLY A 6 15.67 1.90 -9.60
N LEU A 7 14.85 2.81 -9.07
CA LEU A 7 13.75 2.48 -8.16
C LEU A 7 12.63 1.75 -8.89
N ALA A 8 12.28 2.18 -10.10
CA ALA A 8 11.25 1.52 -10.90
C ALA A 8 11.60 0.05 -11.22
N ALA A 9 12.87 -0.23 -11.50
CA ALA A 9 13.35 -1.60 -11.72
C ALA A 9 13.29 -2.45 -10.44
N ALA A 10 13.69 -1.89 -9.30
CA ALA A 10 13.58 -2.57 -8.01
C ALA A 10 12.11 -2.88 -7.63
N VAL A 11 11.21 -1.91 -7.84
CA VAL A 11 9.76 -2.06 -7.60
C VAL A 11 9.15 -3.15 -8.46
N LYS A 12 9.55 -3.25 -9.74
CA LYS A 12 9.13 -4.36 -10.62
C LYS A 12 9.61 -5.73 -10.13
N LYS A 13 10.82 -5.81 -9.54
CA LYS A 13 11.37 -7.07 -9.01
C LYS A 13 10.70 -7.51 -7.71
N SER A 14 10.15 -6.59 -6.92
CA SER A 14 9.61 -6.87 -5.57
C SER A 14 8.23 -7.54 -5.51
N ALA A 15 7.61 -7.91 -6.64
CA ALA A 15 6.34 -8.66 -6.67
C ALA A 15 5.23 -8.07 -5.77
N LEU A 16 4.99 -6.76 -5.85
CA LEU A 16 4.10 -6.00 -4.96
C LEU A 16 2.59 -6.14 -5.29
N ASN A 17 2.20 -7.12 -6.09
CA ASN A 17 0.80 -7.38 -6.39
C ASN A 17 0.20 -8.27 -5.29
N TYR A 18 -0.78 -7.74 -4.56
CA TYR A 18 -1.48 -8.47 -3.51
C TYR A 18 -2.93 -8.69 -3.90
N LYS A 19 -3.47 -9.86 -3.56
CA LYS A 19 -4.91 -10.10 -3.61
C LYS A 19 -5.60 -9.21 -2.60
N TYR A 20 -6.77 -8.70 -2.95
CA TYR A 20 -7.57 -7.83 -2.08
C TYR A 20 -7.88 -8.48 -0.72
N GLU A 21 -8.23 -9.77 -0.70
CA GLU A 21 -8.48 -10.58 0.51
C GLU A 21 -7.30 -10.60 1.50
N THR A 22 -6.07 -10.41 0.99
CA THR A 22 -4.88 -10.34 1.84
C THR A 22 -4.80 -8.98 2.53
N LEU A 23 -5.13 -7.90 1.81
CA LEU A 23 -5.19 -6.55 2.36
C LEU A 23 -6.31 -6.41 3.39
N GLU A 24 -7.48 -6.99 3.11
CA GLU A 24 -8.58 -7.05 4.07
C GLU A 24 -8.14 -7.71 5.37
N ARG A 25 -7.62 -8.94 5.32
CA ARG A 25 -7.19 -9.64 6.54
C ARG A 25 -6.08 -8.90 7.28
N ALA A 26 -5.10 -8.35 6.57
CA ALA A 26 -4.00 -7.60 7.18
C ALA A 26 -4.48 -6.35 7.94
N THR A 27 -5.50 -5.67 7.41
CA THR A 27 -6.07 -4.45 8.02
C THR A 27 -7.21 -4.73 9.00
N ASN A 28 -7.45 -6.01 9.34
CA ASN A 28 -8.64 -6.45 10.08
C ASN A 28 -9.95 -5.95 9.42
N TYR A 29 -10.09 -6.20 8.13
CA TYR A 29 -11.21 -5.77 7.28
C TYR A 29 -11.39 -4.25 7.25
N PHE A 30 -10.28 -3.52 7.10
CA PHE A 30 -10.25 -2.05 7.10
C PHE A 30 -10.92 -1.46 8.36
N ASN A 31 -10.71 -2.11 9.52
CA ASN A 31 -11.28 -1.67 10.78
C ASN A 31 -10.88 -0.23 11.08
N ARG A 32 -11.81 0.57 11.61
CA ARG A 32 -11.55 1.97 11.96
C ARG A 32 -10.43 2.13 13.00
N SER A 33 -10.22 1.15 13.88
CA SER A 33 -9.10 1.14 14.83
C SER A 33 -7.72 1.08 14.17
N ASN A 34 -7.63 0.50 12.96
CA ASN A 34 -6.40 0.43 12.19
C ASN A 34 -6.21 1.62 11.24
N LYS A 35 -7.17 2.54 11.18
CA LYS A 35 -7.09 3.71 10.30
C LYS A 35 -6.08 4.72 10.85
N LEU A 36 -5.06 5.01 10.06
CA LEU A 36 -4.02 5.99 10.38
C LEU A 36 -4.44 7.40 9.96
N GLY A 37 -5.25 7.52 8.90
CA GLY A 37 -5.74 8.82 8.42
C GLY A 37 -6.62 8.73 7.19
N GLN A 38 -7.18 9.88 6.78
CA GLN A 38 -7.94 10.05 5.53
C GLN A 38 -7.74 11.46 4.98
N GLY A 39 -7.63 11.55 3.66
CA GLY A 39 -7.61 12.82 2.92
C GLY A 39 -8.34 12.69 1.57
N GLY A 40 -8.19 13.69 0.70
CA GLY A 40 -8.87 13.73 -0.60
C GLY A 40 -8.52 12.57 -1.55
N SER A 41 -7.36 11.92 -1.34
CA SER A 41 -6.90 10.79 -2.16
C SER A 41 -7.20 9.41 -1.56
N GLY A 42 -7.93 9.34 -0.43
CA GLY A 42 -8.34 8.08 0.20
C GLY A 42 -7.97 7.95 1.67
N SER A 43 -8.07 6.72 2.19
CA SER A 43 -7.79 6.36 3.59
C SER A 43 -6.54 5.48 3.70
N VAL A 44 -5.81 5.62 4.81
CA VAL A 44 -4.60 4.86 5.11
C VAL A 44 -4.83 4.01 6.35
N TYR A 45 -4.41 2.74 6.30
CA TYR A 45 -4.55 1.77 7.38
C TYR A 45 -3.17 1.20 7.75
N LYS A 46 -3.01 0.79 9.01
CA LYS A 46 -1.82 0.08 9.51
C LYS A 46 -1.68 -1.29 8.85
#